data_AF-A0A7X1XUA4-F1
#
_entry.id   AF-A0A7X1XUA4-F1
#
_cell.length_a   1.000
_cell.length_b   1.000
_cell.length_c   1.000
_cell.angle_alpha   90.00
_cell.angle_beta   90.00
_cell.angle_gamma   90.00
#
_symmetry.space_group_name_H-M   'P 1'
#
loop_
_entity.id
_entity.type
_entity.pdbx_description
1 polymer ?
#
loop_
_entity_poly.entity_id
_entity_poly.type
_entity_poly.pdbx_seq_one_letter_code
_entity_poly.pdbx_strand_id
1 'polypeptide(L)'
;MNFLTYKPIIEGIDLQIKSRGMVGNEECKLDPFSVSSSEYQVENTARSYLQSVQKHGYTNHLKTELIFLNSVEDEHKEWSFYFLANFKGRNNPDGSIILIARYEDETEQKLIVEYQTLKESSKTHLKLINEINYHDAVSAYCFGQADLSCLCFYDFTQHPDFGQAVETHNLLNY
;
A
#
# COMPACT_ATOMS: atom_id res chain seq x y z
N MET A 1 -25.81 -4.21 22.48
CA MET A 1 -24.93 -4.95 21.55
C MET A 1 -23.52 -4.45 21.80
N ASN A 2 -22.63 -5.29 22.32
CA ASN A 2 -21.22 -4.94 22.43
C ASN A 2 -20.63 -5.03 21.02
N PHE A 3 -20.36 -3.88 20.41
CA PHE A 3 -19.51 -3.83 19.24
C PHE A 3 -18.10 -4.21 19.69
N LEU A 4 -17.69 -5.44 19.40
CA LEU A 4 -16.28 -5.79 19.43
C LEU A 4 -15.62 -4.93 18.34
N THR A 5 -14.95 -3.86 18.74
CA THR A 5 -14.10 -3.06 17.86
C THR A 5 -12.87 -3.90 17.51
N TYR A 6 -13.00 -4.70 16.46
CA TYR A 6 -11.90 -5.47 15.92
C TYR A 6 -10.96 -4.51 15.20
N LYS A 7 -9.75 -4.30 15.72
CA LYS A 7 -8.71 -3.50 15.05
C LYS A 7 -7.94 -4.40 14.09
N PRO A 8 -7.89 -4.08 12.78
CA PRO A 8 -7.14 -4.85 11.80
C PRO A 8 -5.65 -4.82 12.05
N ILE A 9 -5.02 -5.92 11.66
CA ILE A 9 -3.61 -6.18 11.86
C ILE A 9 -3.00 -6.56 10.51
N ILE A 10 -1.83 -5.99 10.20
CA ILE A 10 -1.01 -6.45 9.08
C ILE A 10 0.00 -7.48 9.58
N GLU A 11 0.03 -8.64 8.94
CA GLU A 11 0.97 -9.73 9.23
C GLU A 11 1.78 -10.07 7.96
N GLY A 12 3.10 -9.96 8.03
CA GLY A 12 4.00 -10.47 7.00
C GLY A 12 4.44 -11.90 7.32
N ILE A 13 4.24 -12.85 6.39
CA ILE A 13 4.87 -14.17 6.45
C ILE A 13 6.11 -14.12 5.55
N ASP A 14 7.25 -13.76 6.13
CA ASP A 14 8.54 -14.21 5.61
C ASP A 14 8.88 -15.52 6.35
N LEU A 15 9.35 -16.57 5.66
CA LEU A 15 9.71 -17.84 6.30
C LEU A 15 10.84 -17.67 7.36
N GLN A 16 11.39 -16.46 7.50
CA GLN A 16 12.35 -16.09 8.55
C GLN A 16 11.93 -14.92 9.45
N ILE A 17 10.88 -14.15 9.15
CA ILE A 17 10.43 -13.02 9.99
C ILE A 17 8.89 -12.90 9.91
N LYS A 18 8.21 -13.19 11.03
CA LYS A 18 6.83 -12.75 11.25
C LYS A 18 6.90 -11.34 11.86
N SER A 19 6.73 -10.30 11.05
CA SER A 19 6.48 -8.96 11.58
C SER A 19 4.97 -8.72 11.62
N ARG A 20 4.49 -8.20 12.75
CA ARG A 20 3.09 -7.89 13.03
C ARG A 20 2.98 -6.42 13.39
N GLY A 21 1.95 -5.76 12.88
CA GLY A 21 1.69 -4.36 13.22
C GLY A 21 0.21 -4.02 13.19
N MET A 22 -0.17 -3.01 13.95
CA MET A 22 -1.53 -2.49 13.98
C MET A 22 -1.73 -1.53 12.82
N VAL A 23 -2.78 -1.76 12.02
CA VAL A 23 -3.13 -0.85 10.93
C VAL A 23 -3.69 0.44 11.52
N GLY A 24 -3.19 1.57 11.03
CA GLY A 24 -3.64 2.91 11.37
C GLY A 24 -3.96 3.75 10.13
N ASN A 25 -4.51 4.92 10.39
CA ASN A 25 -4.78 5.95 9.38
C ASN A 25 -3.97 7.24 9.64
N GLU A 26 -2.88 7.12 10.41
CA GLU A 26 -2.00 8.27 10.66
C GLU A 26 -1.21 8.59 9.40
N GLU A 27 -1.44 9.77 8.84
CA GLU A 27 -0.76 10.21 7.62
C GLU A 27 0.70 10.55 7.90
N CYS A 28 1.56 10.29 6.90
CA CYS A 28 2.95 10.74 6.96
C CYS A 28 2.99 12.26 6.86
N LYS A 29 3.65 12.93 7.82
CA LYS A 29 3.81 14.40 7.84
C LYS A 29 4.60 14.93 6.65
N LEU A 30 5.39 14.06 6.02
CA LEU A 30 6.25 14.37 4.90
C LEU A 30 5.73 13.66 3.65
N ASP A 31 5.65 14.38 2.53
CA ASP A 31 5.37 13.78 1.22
C ASP A 31 6.61 13.07 0.68
N PRO A 32 6.60 11.73 0.50
CA PRO A 32 7.75 10.99 -0.02
C PRO A 32 8.32 11.53 -1.34
N PHE A 33 7.49 12.10 -2.21
CA PHE A 33 7.97 12.65 -3.49
C PHE A 33 8.69 13.99 -3.34
N SER A 34 8.52 14.68 -2.20
CA SER A 34 9.00 16.05 -1.96
C SER A 34 10.22 16.15 -1.03
N VAL A 35 10.67 15.04 -0.42
CA VAL A 35 11.64 15.06 0.71
C VAL A 35 13.12 14.92 0.29
N SER A 36 13.43 14.55 -0.95
CA SER A 36 14.83 14.30 -1.36
C SER A 36 15.60 15.57 -1.74
N SER A 37 16.89 15.61 -1.39
CA SER A 37 17.82 16.71 -1.65
C SER A 37 18.08 16.99 -3.13
N SER A 38 17.91 15.99 -3.99
CA SER A 38 17.64 16.23 -5.41
C SER A 38 16.14 16.18 -5.59
N GLU A 39 15.53 17.29 -6.03
CA GLU A 39 14.10 17.35 -6.33
C GLU A 39 13.71 16.10 -7.16
N TYR A 40 12.65 15.39 -6.73
CA TYR A 40 12.07 14.25 -7.44
C TYR A 40 12.85 12.92 -7.47
N GLN A 41 13.85 12.68 -6.59
CA GLN A 41 14.57 11.40 -6.60
C GLN A 41 13.65 10.19 -6.38
N VAL A 42 12.78 10.29 -5.38
CA VAL A 42 11.83 9.24 -5.00
C VAL A 42 10.81 9.02 -6.11
N GLU A 43 10.23 10.10 -6.65
CA GLU A 43 9.27 10.01 -7.76
C GLU A 43 9.91 9.40 -9.03
N ASN A 44 11.12 9.81 -9.37
CA ASN A 44 11.84 9.26 -10.53
C ASN A 44 12.16 7.78 -10.34
N THR A 45 12.53 7.37 -9.13
CA THR A 45 12.78 5.97 -8.80
C THR A 45 11.49 5.15 -8.91
N ALA A 46 10.40 5.63 -8.32
CA ALA A 46 9.07 5.02 -8.43
C ALA A 46 8.66 4.85 -9.91
N ARG A 47 8.84 5.89 -10.73
CA ARG A 47 8.59 5.86 -12.16
C ARG A 47 9.42 4.80 -12.88
N SER A 48 10.72 4.70 -12.59
CA SER A 48 11.59 3.68 -13.19
C SER A 48 11.16 2.26 -12.82
N TYR A 49 10.70 2.02 -11.58
CA TYR A 49 10.13 0.73 -11.19
C TYR A 49 8.81 0.43 -11.91
N LEU A 50 7.90 1.40 -11.98
CA LEU A 50 6.64 1.23 -12.72
C LEU A 50 6.88 0.87 -14.20
N GLN A 51 7.95 1.42 -14.80
CA GLN A 51 8.36 1.09 -16.16
C GLN A 51 9.01 -0.29 -16.27
N SER A 52 9.81 -0.72 -15.29
CA SER A 52 10.49 -2.03 -15.34
C SER A 52 9.54 -3.21 -15.17
N VAL A 53 8.49 -3.04 -14.36
CA VAL A 53 7.41 -4.03 -14.19
C VAL A 53 6.59 -4.18 -15.48
N GLN A 54 6.57 -3.16 -16.33
CA GLN A 54 5.80 -3.14 -17.56
C GLN A 54 6.66 -3.53 -18.76
N LYS A 55 6.48 -4.77 -19.24
CA LYS A 55 7.19 -5.28 -20.43
C LYS A 55 6.88 -4.52 -21.74
N HIS A 56 5.86 -3.66 -21.78
CA HIS A 56 5.38 -2.99 -22.99
C HIS A 56 5.00 -1.52 -22.74
N GLY A 57 5.76 -0.60 -23.34
CA GLY A 57 5.37 0.80 -23.55
C GLY A 57 6.13 1.83 -22.70
N TYR A 58 6.82 2.75 -23.37
CA TYR A 58 7.44 3.92 -22.75
C TYR A 58 6.37 4.96 -22.37
N THR A 59 6.19 5.19 -21.08
CA THR A 59 5.11 6.03 -20.52
C THR A 59 5.63 7.24 -19.76
N ASN A 60 6.74 7.81 -20.23
CA ASN A 60 7.36 9.01 -19.64
C ASN A 60 6.43 10.23 -19.57
N HIS A 61 5.30 10.21 -20.28
CA HIS A 61 4.32 11.30 -20.32
C HIS A 61 3.19 11.15 -19.30
N LEU A 62 3.03 9.99 -18.66
CA LEU A 62 2.01 9.80 -17.63
C LEU A 62 2.52 10.33 -16.29
N LYS A 63 1.68 11.12 -15.61
CA LYS A 63 1.97 11.57 -14.25
C LYS A 63 1.93 10.39 -13.29
N THR A 64 2.91 10.31 -12.40
CA THR A 64 2.90 9.38 -11.28
C THR A 64 1.90 9.90 -10.25
N GLU A 65 1.06 9.02 -9.71
CA GLU A 65 0.21 9.29 -8.57
C GLU A 65 0.73 8.54 -7.36
N LEU A 66 0.64 9.16 -6.19
CA LEU A 66 0.99 8.56 -4.91
C LEU A 66 -0.25 8.63 -4.02
N ILE A 67 -0.81 7.47 -3.70
CA ILE A 67 -2.04 7.35 -2.92
C ILE A 67 -1.66 6.80 -1.56
N PHE A 68 -1.96 7.52 -0.49
CA PHE A 68 -1.79 6.98 0.86
C PHE A 68 -2.79 5.83 1.09
N LEU A 69 -2.28 4.71 1.61
CA LEU A 69 -3.09 3.54 1.93
C LEU A 69 -3.34 3.49 3.44
N ASN A 70 -2.28 3.27 4.21
CA ASN A 70 -2.38 3.14 5.65
C ASN A 70 -1.03 3.40 6.30
N SER A 71 -1.07 3.57 7.62
CA SER A 71 0.11 3.42 8.46
C SER A 71 0.08 2.09 9.20
N VAL A 72 1.25 1.66 9.66
CA VAL A 72 1.42 0.49 10.50
C VAL A 72 2.33 0.87 11.64
N GLU A 73 1.85 0.70 12.86
CA GLU A 73 2.67 0.74 14.07
C GLU A 73 3.08 -0.70 14.41
N ASP A 74 4.38 -0.96 14.44
CA ASP A 74 4.91 -2.27 14.79
C ASP A 74 5.02 -2.48 16.32
N GLU A 75 5.54 -3.64 16.73
CA GLU A 75 5.73 -3.97 18.15
C GLU A 75 6.76 -3.08 18.86
N HIS A 76 7.62 -2.39 18.11
CA HIS A 76 8.62 -1.44 18.61
C HIS A 76 8.12 0.00 18.62
N LYS A 77 6.86 0.24 18.24
CA LYS A 77 6.25 1.57 18.08
C LYS A 77 6.88 2.39 16.96
N GLU A 78 7.51 1.72 15.99
CA GLU A 78 7.97 2.35 14.77
C GLU A 78 6.82 2.43 13.77
N TRP A 79 6.72 3.57 13.10
CA TRP A 79 5.69 3.83 12.11
C TRP A 79 6.21 3.60 10.70
N SER A 80 5.49 2.77 9.96
CA SER A 80 5.66 2.59 8.52
C SER A 80 4.44 3.11 7.77
N PHE A 81 4.66 3.95 6.77
CA PHE A 81 3.60 4.56 5.96
C PHE A 81 3.59 3.92 4.57
N TYR A 82 2.44 3.39 4.18
CA TYR A 82 2.26 2.65 2.94
C TYR A 82 1.53 3.51 1.92
N PHE A 83 2.09 3.56 0.72
CA PHE A 83 1.52 4.29 -0.40
C PHE A 83 1.46 3.40 -1.63
N LEU A 84 0.41 3.55 -2.43
CA LEU A 84 0.37 3.03 -3.79
C LEU A 84 0.93 4.07 -4.75
N ALA A 85 2.01 3.72 -5.44
CA ALA A 85 2.49 4.46 -6.59
C ALA A 85 2.00 3.78 -7.87
N ASN A 86 1.38 4.58 -8.75
CA ASN A 86 0.82 4.13 -10.03
C ASN A 86 0.94 5.27 -11.07
N PHE A 87 0.67 4.98 -12.34
CA PHE A 87 0.44 6.03 -13.33
C PHE A 87 -1.02 6.43 -13.35
N LYS A 88 -1.28 7.73 -13.29
CA LYS A 88 -2.64 8.27 -13.31
C LYS A 88 -3.46 7.73 -14.47
N GLY A 89 -4.68 7.27 -14.17
CA GLY A 89 -5.64 6.74 -15.15
C GLY A 89 -5.38 5.30 -15.57
N ARG A 90 -4.47 4.60 -14.89
CA ARG A 90 -4.28 3.16 -15.08
C ARG A 90 -5.03 2.36 -14.04
N ASN A 91 -5.69 1.31 -14.50
CA ASN A 91 -6.45 0.40 -13.66
C ASN A 91 -5.82 -1.00 -13.62
N ASN A 92 -4.48 -1.08 -13.65
CA ASN A 92 -3.76 -2.35 -13.59
C ASN A 92 -3.04 -2.48 -12.23
N PRO A 93 -3.59 -3.25 -11.27
CA PRO A 93 -2.96 -3.46 -9.97
C PRO A 93 -1.57 -4.09 -10.10
N ASP A 94 -1.42 -5.09 -10.97
CA ASP A 94 -0.14 -5.81 -11.18
C ASP A 94 1.00 -4.90 -11.63
N GLY A 95 0.66 -3.79 -12.30
CA GLY A 95 1.61 -2.81 -12.81
C GLY A 95 1.97 -1.70 -11.82
N SER A 96 1.45 -1.76 -10.58
CA SER A 96 1.64 -0.76 -9.55
C SER A 96 2.71 -1.19 -8.52
N ILE A 97 3.23 -0.23 -7.78
CA ILE A 97 4.23 -0.48 -6.72
C ILE A 97 3.73 0.07 -5.40
N ILE A 98 4.10 -0.59 -4.32
CA ILE A 98 3.92 -0.07 -2.97
C ILE A 98 5.23 0.61 -2.56
N LEU A 99 5.10 1.88 -2.18
CA LEU A 99 6.15 2.67 -1.56
C LEU A 99 5.94 2.61 -0.05
N ILE A 100 6.99 2.25 0.68
CA ILE A 100 6.99 2.18 2.14
C ILE A 100 7.94 3.26 2.64
N ALA A 101 7.41 4.21 3.42
CA ALA A 101 8.20 5.28 4.01
C ALA A 101 8.30 5.10 5.53
N ARG A 102 9.47 5.41 6.08
CA ARG A 102 9.75 5.44 7.52
C ARG A 102 10.57 6.69 7.83
N TYR A 103 10.37 7.28 9.00
CA TYR A 103 11.24 8.37 9.42
C TYR A 103 12.67 7.84 9.66
N GLU A 104 13.68 8.59 9.22
CA GLU A 104 15.09 8.23 9.46
C GLU A 104 15.43 8.24 10.96
N ASP A 105 14.81 9.15 11.71
CA ASP A 105 14.97 9.33 13.14
C ASP A 105 13.72 10.00 13.76
N GLU A 106 13.76 10.21 15.09
CA GLU A 106 12.69 10.86 15.85
C GLU A 106 12.46 12.34 15.50
N THR A 107 13.33 12.98 14.70
CA THR A 107 13.14 14.37 14.27
C THR A 107 12.11 14.50 13.16
N GLU A 108 11.78 13.38 12.51
CA GLU A 108 10.79 13.29 11.42
C GLU A 108 11.08 14.25 10.25
N GLN A 109 12.34 14.64 10.05
CA GLN A 109 12.74 15.58 8.99
C GLN A 109 13.11 14.90 7.67
N LYS A 110 13.30 13.58 7.69
CA LYS A 110 13.73 12.78 6.55
C LYS A 110 13.02 11.43 6.52
N LEU A 111 12.92 10.89 5.32
CA LEU A 111 12.33 9.58 5.09
C LEU A 111 13.35 8.61 4.51
N ILE A 112 13.34 7.39 5.02
CA ILE A 112 13.86 6.20 4.35
C ILE A 112 12.71 5.62 3.55
N VAL A 113 12.95 5.37 2.26
CA VAL A 113 11.92 4.88 1.33
C VAL A 113 12.34 3.56 0.72
N GLU A 114 11.43 2.58 0.79
CA GLU A 114 11.55 1.26 0.18
C GLU A 114 10.44 1.04 -0.85
N TYR A 115 10.69 0.15 -1.79
CA TYR A 115 9.76 -0.16 -2.87
C TYR A 115 9.54 -1.66 -2.96
N GLN A 116 8.29 -2.06 -3.12
CA GLN A 116 7.92 -3.44 -3.43
C GLN A 116 6.89 -3.45 -4.58
N THR A 117 6.94 -4.46 -5.45
CA THR A 117 5.86 -4.65 -6.43
C THR A 117 4.57 -4.95 -5.69
N LEU A 118 3.44 -4.39 -6.16
CA LEU A 118 2.14 -4.75 -5.58
C LEU A 118 1.89 -6.26 -5.78
N LYS A 119 2.14 -6.77 -6.99
CA LYS A 119 2.10 -8.20 -7.28
C LYS A 119 3.23 -8.93 -6.56
N GLU A 120 2.88 -9.82 -5.65
CA GLU A 120 3.85 -10.72 -5.00
C GLU A 120 4.25 -11.84 -5.97
N SER A 121 5.55 -11.96 -6.26
CA SER A 121 6.08 -12.97 -7.19
C SER A 121 6.31 -14.35 -6.54
N SER A 122 6.29 -14.45 -5.21
CA SER A 122 6.46 -15.70 -4.48
C SER A 122 5.54 -15.80 -3.27
N LYS A 123 5.04 -17.02 -3.00
CA LYS A 123 4.23 -17.35 -1.80
C LYS A 123 4.97 -17.17 -0.46
N THR A 124 6.21 -16.70 -0.48
CA THR A 124 7.12 -16.63 0.68
C THR A 124 7.12 -15.28 1.38
N HIS A 125 6.41 -14.27 0.86
CA HIS A 125 6.34 -12.92 1.44
C HIS A 125 4.89 -12.42 1.54
N LEU A 126 3.97 -13.28 1.98
CA LEU A 126 2.55 -12.94 2.07
C LEU A 126 2.32 -11.88 3.15
N LYS A 127 1.92 -10.67 2.75
CA LYS A 127 1.35 -9.68 3.69
C LYS A 127 -0.17 -9.86 3.75
N LEU A 128 -0.72 -9.97 4.96
CA LEU A 128 -2.15 -10.18 5.20
C LEU A 128 -2.74 -9.04 6.04
N ILE A 129 -3.95 -8.58 5.72
CA ILE A 129 -4.83 -7.78 6.59
C ILE A 129 -6.00 -8.67 6.98
N ASN A 130 -6.13 -9.05 8.25
CA ASN A 130 -7.21 -9.93 8.72
C ASN A 130 -7.41 -11.16 7.82
N GLU A 131 -6.31 -11.92 7.57
CA GLU A 131 -6.28 -13.11 6.72
C GLU A 131 -6.46 -12.87 5.21
N ILE A 132 -6.72 -11.63 4.78
CA ILE A 132 -6.84 -11.25 3.37
C ILE A 132 -5.50 -10.79 2.83
N ASN A 133 -5.10 -11.24 1.64
CA ASN A 133 -3.86 -10.78 1.02
C ASN A 133 -3.87 -9.26 0.82
N TYR A 134 -2.80 -8.58 1.24
CA TYR A 134 -2.63 -7.14 1.13
C TYR A 134 -2.72 -6.66 -0.32
N HIS A 135 -2.16 -7.42 -1.27
CA HIS A 135 -2.33 -7.19 -2.70
C HIS A 135 -3.81 -7.10 -3.09
N ASP A 136 -4.60 -8.08 -2.66
CA ASP A 136 -6.02 -8.19 -3.03
C ASP A 136 -6.83 -7.07 -2.37
N ALA A 137 -6.53 -6.75 -1.11
CA ALA A 137 -7.14 -5.65 -0.39
C ALA A 137 -6.89 -4.30 -1.10
N VAL A 138 -5.64 -3.98 -1.41
CA VAL A 138 -5.26 -2.75 -2.13
C VAL A 138 -5.89 -2.74 -3.53
N SER A 139 -5.90 -3.87 -4.22
CA SER A 139 -6.47 -3.98 -5.56
C SER A 139 -7.97 -3.70 -5.55
N ALA A 140 -8.69 -4.30 -4.61
CA ALA A 140 -10.12 -4.09 -4.44
C ALA A 140 -10.46 -2.65 -4.07
N TYR A 141 -9.67 -2.01 -3.21
CA TYR A 141 -9.91 -0.61 -2.83
C TYR A 141 -9.59 0.37 -3.96
N CYS A 142 -8.42 0.26 -4.59
CA CYS A 142 -7.96 1.24 -5.57
C CYS A 142 -8.56 1.02 -6.97
N PHE A 143 -8.94 -0.22 -7.30
CA PHE A 143 -9.38 -0.59 -8.65
C PHE A 143 -10.71 -1.34 -8.67
N GLY A 144 -11.30 -1.64 -7.51
CA GLY A 144 -12.63 -2.21 -7.43
C GLY A 144 -13.73 -1.22 -7.76
N GLN A 145 -14.88 -1.77 -8.14
CA GLN A 145 -16.09 -1.02 -8.44
C GLN A 145 -17.12 -1.10 -7.31
N ALA A 146 -16.79 -1.78 -6.20
CA ALA A 146 -17.70 -1.93 -5.08
C ALA A 146 -17.78 -0.60 -4.32
N ASP A 147 -18.91 0.09 -4.45
CA ASP A 147 -19.19 1.31 -3.68
C ASP A 147 -19.58 0.93 -2.25
N LEU A 148 -18.58 0.87 -1.37
CA LEU A 148 -18.77 0.80 0.07
C LEU A 148 -18.80 2.20 0.72
N SER A 149 -18.70 3.27 -0.08
CA SER A 149 -18.66 4.67 0.39
C SER A 149 -17.60 4.94 1.48
N CYS A 150 -16.45 4.24 1.44
CA CYS A 150 -15.31 4.46 2.33
C CYS A 150 -14.53 5.71 1.90
N LEU A 151 -14.06 6.50 2.88
CA LEU A 151 -13.28 7.73 2.60
C LEU A 151 -11.79 7.46 2.42
N CYS A 152 -11.28 6.38 3.01
CA CYS A 152 -9.90 5.97 2.94
C CYS A 152 -9.75 4.44 2.96
N PHE A 153 -8.54 3.94 2.68
CA PHE A 153 -8.26 2.50 2.72
C PHE A 153 -8.38 1.94 4.13
N TYR A 154 -8.01 2.71 5.16
CA TYR A 154 -8.25 2.29 6.54
C TYR A 154 -9.73 1.97 6.79
N ASP A 155 -10.65 2.89 6.46
CA ASP A 155 -12.10 2.67 6.61
C ASP A 155 -12.57 1.43 5.86
N PHE A 156 -12.04 1.21 4.66
CA PHE A 156 -12.31 0.01 3.87
C PHE A 156 -11.92 -1.27 4.62
N THR A 157 -10.73 -1.29 5.25
CA THR A 157 -10.28 -2.46 6.05
C THR A 157 -11.06 -2.66 7.35
N GLN A 158 -11.74 -1.62 7.87
CA GLN A 158 -12.63 -1.73 9.03
C GLN A 158 -14.05 -2.14 8.65
N HIS A 159 -14.42 -2.05 7.37
CA HIS A 159 -15.80 -2.22 6.94
C HIS A 159 -16.28 -3.67 7.20
N PRO A 160 -17.52 -3.89 7.69
CA PRO A 160 -18.04 -5.24 7.92
C PRO A 160 -17.97 -6.15 6.69
N ASP A 161 -18.16 -5.57 5.50
CA ASP A 161 -18.14 -6.28 4.22
C ASP A 161 -16.76 -6.28 3.54
N PHE A 162 -15.69 -5.90 4.24
CA PHE A 162 -14.32 -5.84 3.71
C PHE A 162 -13.95 -7.12 2.95
N GLY A 163 -14.12 -8.29 3.58
CA GLY A 163 -13.78 -9.56 2.96
C GLY A 163 -14.62 -9.89 1.73
N GLN A 164 -15.93 -9.66 1.80
CA GLN A 164 -16.82 -9.90 0.67
C GLN A 164 -16.51 -8.97 -0.51
N ALA A 165 -16.14 -7.71 -0.24
CA ALA A 165 -15.78 -6.75 -1.28
C ALA A 165 -14.48 -7.15 -1.99
N VAL A 166 -13.47 -7.62 -1.23
CA VAL A 166 -12.22 -8.14 -1.82
C VAL A 166 -12.47 -9.39 -2.65
N GLU A 167 -13.23 -10.35 -2.13
CA GLU A 167 -13.59 -11.57 -2.88
C GLU A 167 -14.37 -11.26 -4.16
N THR A 168 -15.32 -10.32 -4.09
CA THR A 168 -16.11 -9.90 -5.26
C THR A 168 -15.21 -9.25 -6.32
N HIS A 169 -14.28 -8.38 -5.91
CA HIS A 169 -13.31 -7.79 -6.84
C HIS A 169 -12.45 -8.85 -7.52
N ASN A 170 -11.94 -9.81 -6.75
CA ASN A 170 -11.12 -10.91 -7.27
C ASN A 170 -11.92 -11.76 -8.27
N LEU A 171 -13.17 -12.12 -7.98
CA LEU A 171 -14.03 -12.90 -8.89
C LEU A 171 -14.32 -12.19 -10.22
N LEU A 172 -14.38 -10.86 -10.24
CA LEU A 172 -14.71 -10.09 -11.44
C LEU A 172 -13.48 -9.80 -12.32
N ASN A 173 -12.28 -9.86 -11.76
CA ASN A 173 -11.03 -9.46 -12.44
C ASN A 173 -10.04 -10.62 -12.65
N TYR A 174 -10.37 -11.84 -12.22
CA TYR A 174 -9.63 -13.09 -12.50
C TYR A 174 -10.43 -14.08 -13.37
#